data_AF-A0A521AVV5-F1
#
_entry.id   AF-A0A521AVV5-F1
#
_cell.length_a   1.000
_cell.length_b   1.000
_cell.length_c   1.000
_cell.angle_alpha   90.00
_cell.angle_beta   90.00
_cell.angle_gamma   90.00
#
_symmetry.space_group_name_H-M   'P 1'
#
loop_
_entity.id
_entity.type
_entity.pdbx_description
1 polymer ?
#
loop_
_entity_poly.entity_id
_entity_poly.type
_entity_poly.pdbx_seq_one_letter_code
_entity_poly.pdbx_strand_id
1 'polypeptide(L)'
;MKKLSFILFVLSLMFISCNNDDSSTTQEQEKAKLDRMYEEITQLSGINTQQCTDPNDWGVASIPTTTVCGGNSYIIYSKKTDTKVFLDKVKAYAQSYADFNKKWNIIMLCDNMVVQPTGVKCVDGKPQLSYDIVLH
;
A
#
# COMPACT_ATOMS: atom_id res chain seq x y z
N MET A 1 3.03 58.61 16.74
CA MET A 1 2.89 58.16 15.35
C MET A 1 3.58 56.81 15.15
N LYS A 2 2.82 55.85 14.62
CA LYS A 2 3.26 54.73 13.77
C LYS A 2 4.39 53.81 14.26
N LYS A 3 4.05 52.85 15.12
CA LYS A 3 4.64 51.48 15.06
C LYS A 3 3.62 50.37 15.36
N LEU A 4 2.31 50.68 15.38
CA LEU A 4 1.23 49.70 15.58
C LEU A 4 0.81 49.06 14.24
N SER A 5 1.79 48.68 13.41
CA SER A 5 1.57 48.24 12.03
C SER A 5 2.07 46.82 11.73
N PHE A 6 2.43 46.04 12.75
CA PHE A 6 2.89 44.66 12.56
C PHE A 6 1.99 43.59 13.22
N ILE A 7 0.93 43.98 13.92
CA ILE A 7 -0.07 43.06 14.51
C ILE A 7 -1.38 43.10 13.68
N LEU A 8 -1.26 43.15 12.35
CA LEU A 8 -2.42 43.14 11.45
C LEU A 8 -2.20 42.30 10.18
N PHE A 9 -1.18 41.44 10.19
CA PHE A 9 -0.91 40.50 9.09
C PHE A 9 -0.87 39.03 9.53
N VAL A 10 -1.21 38.74 10.80
CA VAL A 10 -1.23 37.35 11.33
C VAL A 10 -2.66 36.83 11.55
N LEU A 11 -3.68 37.62 11.22
CA LEU A 11 -5.10 37.27 11.41
C LEU A 11 -5.86 36.94 10.12
N SER A 12 -5.16 36.55 9.04
CA SER A 12 -5.80 36.18 7.76
C SER A 12 -5.57 34.73 7.30
N LEU A 13 -4.98 33.86 8.12
CA LEU A 13 -4.71 32.46 7.73
C LEU A 13 -5.58 31.39 8.43
N MET A 14 -6.65 31.78 9.14
CA MET A 14 -7.55 30.81 9.81
C MET A 14 -8.91 30.60 9.11
N PHE A 15 -9.04 30.96 7.84
CA PHE A 15 -10.22 30.61 7.04
C PHE A 15 -9.82 29.85 5.77
N ILE A 16 -9.18 28.70 5.92
CA ILE A 16 -9.48 27.60 4.99
C ILE A 16 -10.70 26.90 5.57
N SER A 17 -11.85 27.43 5.18
CA SER A 17 -13.15 26.77 5.24
C SER A 17 -13.04 25.41 4.53
N CYS A 18 -13.37 24.34 5.22
CA CYS A 18 -13.75 23.07 4.59
C CYS A 18 -15.21 22.80 4.95
N ASN A 19 -16.12 23.50 4.27
CA ASN A 19 -17.51 23.10 4.21
C ASN A 19 -17.71 22.31 2.91
N ASN A 20 -17.57 20.99 2.98
CA ASN A 20 -17.98 20.11 1.90
C ASN A 20 -19.01 19.12 2.46
N ASP A 21 -20.27 19.54 2.51
CA ASP A 21 -21.43 18.64 2.47
C ASP A 21 -21.64 18.13 1.03
N ASP A 22 -20.56 17.69 0.39
CA ASP A 22 -20.61 16.94 -0.86
C ASP A 22 -20.43 15.47 -0.51
N SER A 23 -21.52 14.71 -0.68
CA SER A 23 -21.62 13.27 -0.38
C SER A 23 -20.66 12.35 -1.18
N SER A 24 -19.66 12.89 -1.86
CA SER A 24 -18.66 12.18 -2.64
C SER A 24 -17.24 12.45 -2.15
N THR A 25 -16.54 11.39 -1.74
CA THR A 25 -15.11 11.40 -1.42
C THR A 25 -14.25 11.75 -2.64
N THR A 26 -13.22 12.60 -2.43
CA THR A 26 -12.27 12.98 -3.50
C THR A 26 -11.32 11.83 -3.84
N GLN A 27 -10.64 11.94 -4.98
CA GLN A 27 -9.65 10.94 -5.42
C GLN A 27 -8.51 10.80 -4.41
N GLU A 28 -8.02 11.92 -3.88
CA GLU A 28 -6.94 11.97 -2.91
C GLU A 28 -7.34 11.33 -1.59
N GLN A 29 -8.58 11.54 -1.14
CA GLN A 29 -9.10 10.94 0.10
C GLN A 29 -9.22 9.41 -0.03
N GLU A 30 -9.69 8.92 -1.17
CA GLU A 30 -9.76 7.48 -1.44
C GLU A 30 -8.38 6.85 -1.61
N LYS A 31 -7.46 7.55 -2.27
CA LYS A 31 -6.06 7.14 -2.36
C LYS A 31 -5.42 7.05 -0.96
N ALA A 32 -5.65 8.03 -0.09
CA ALA A 32 -5.19 8.00 1.29
C ALA A 32 -5.83 6.86 2.11
N LYS A 33 -7.05 6.43 1.78
CA LYS A 33 -7.64 5.22 2.37
C LYS A 33 -6.90 3.95 1.91
N LEU A 34 -6.59 3.84 0.62
CA LEU A 34 -5.80 2.71 0.11
C LEU A 34 -4.41 2.65 0.75
N ASP A 35 -3.76 3.79 0.94
CA ASP A 35 -2.44 3.87 1.56
C ASP A 35 -2.47 3.38 3.01
N ARG A 36 -3.49 3.77 3.78
CA ARG A 36 -3.70 3.26 5.15
C ARG A 36 -3.95 1.76 5.19
N MET A 37 -4.72 1.22 4.25
CA MET A 37 -4.95 -0.22 4.16
C MET A 37 -3.66 -0.97 3.84
N TYR A 38 -2.83 -0.45 2.93
CA TYR A 38 -1.54 -1.04 2.59
C TYR A 38 -0.55 -0.99 3.77
N GLU A 39 -0.55 0.10 4.53
CA GLU A 39 0.24 0.22 5.75
C GLU A 39 -0.18 -0.82 6.79
N GLU A 40 -1.49 -0.97 7.04
CA GLU A 40 -2.02 -2.01 7.95
C GLU A 40 -1.58 -3.41 7.51
N ILE A 41 -1.68 -3.72 6.22
CA ILE A 41 -1.21 -4.99 5.64
C ILE A 41 0.29 -5.18 5.89
N THR A 42 1.10 -4.13 5.70
CA THR A 42 2.54 -4.17 5.92
C THR A 42 2.88 -4.45 7.38
N GLN A 43 2.14 -3.85 8.32
CA GLN A 43 2.30 -4.12 9.75
C GLN A 43 1.93 -5.57 10.10
N LEU A 44 0.77 -6.05 9.62
CA LEU A 44 0.29 -7.42 9.84
C LEU A 44 1.16 -8.49 9.20
N SER A 45 1.87 -8.15 8.11
CA SER A 45 2.78 -9.07 7.43
C SER A 45 3.94 -9.53 8.33
N GLY A 46 4.29 -8.75 9.35
CA GLY A 46 5.44 -9.03 10.21
C GLY A 46 6.80 -8.76 9.55
N ILE A 47 6.84 -8.26 8.31
CA ILE A 47 8.08 -8.05 7.54
C ILE A 47 9.09 -7.12 8.21
N ASN A 48 8.59 -6.16 9.00
CA ASN A 48 9.40 -5.18 9.72
C ASN A 48 9.61 -5.50 11.21
N THR A 49 8.92 -6.50 11.74
CA THR A 49 8.87 -6.79 13.18
C THR A 49 9.42 -8.17 13.54
N GLN A 50 9.51 -9.08 12.58
CA GLN A 50 10.00 -10.43 12.80
C GLN A 50 11.32 -10.68 12.05
N GLN A 51 12.25 -11.35 12.72
CA GLN A 51 13.51 -11.78 12.11
C GLN A 51 13.29 -13.00 11.22
N CYS A 52 13.91 -13.01 10.04
CA CYS A 52 13.93 -14.15 9.14
C CYS A 52 15.13 -15.05 9.46
N THR A 53 14.85 -16.21 10.05
CA THR A 53 15.85 -17.27 10.31
C THR A 53 15.60 -18.52 9.49
N ASP A 54 14.33 -18.82 9.19
CA ASP A 54 13.90 -19.91 8.31
C ASP A 54 12.96 -19.37 7.24
N PRO A 55 13.30 -19.50 5.94
CA PRO A 55 12.41 -19.08 4.85
C PRO A 55 11.03 -19.78 4.87
N ASN A 56 10.93 -20.98 5.43
CA ASN A 56 9.67 -21.72 5.52
C ASN A 56 8.67 -21.07 6.47
N ASP A 57 9.12 -20.22 7.38
CA ASP A 57 8.28 -19.41 8.25
C ASP A 57 7.59 -18.26 7.50
N TRP A 58 7.94 -18.03 6.23
CA TRP A 58 7.42 -16.93 5.43
C TRP A 58 6.62 -17.44 4.23
N GLY A 59 5.63 -16.64 3.83
CA GLY A 59 4.81 -16.85 2.65
C GLY A 59 4.82 -15.62 1.75
N VAL A 60 4.27 -15.77 0.56
CA VAL A 60 4.15 -14.69 -0.42
C VAL A 60 2.69 -14.58 -0.83
N ALA A 61 2.16 -13.35 -0.83
CA ALA A 61 0.83 -13.05 -1.34
C ALA A 61 0.92 -12.03 -2.48
N SER A 62 0.11 -12.21 -3.51
CA SER A 62 -0.08 -11.21 -4.57
C SER A 62 -0.88 -10.04 -4.02
N ILE A 63 -0.41 -8.81 -4.28
CA ILE A 63 -1.06 -7.57 -3.85
C ILE A 63 -0.95 -6.51 -4.96
N PRO A 64 -2.05 -5.84 -5.35
CA PRO A 64 -2.00 -4.86 -6.43
C PRO A 64 -1.42 -3.53 -5.95
N THR A 65 -0.24 -3.13 -6.41
CA THR A 65 0.41 -1.87 -5.95
C THR A 65 0.57 -0.84 -7.06
N THR A 66 0.38 -1.23 -8.33
CA THR A 66 0.54 -0.33 -9.46
C THR A 66 -0.45 -0.63 -10.59
N THR A 67 -0.90 0.44 -11.24
CA THR A 67 -1.76 0.45 -12.43
C THR A 67 -0.95 0.45 -13.72
N VAL A 68 0.30 -0.02 -13.71
CA VAL A 68 1.09 -0.19 -14.94
C VAL A 68 1.60 -1.63 -15.05
N CYS A 69 1.36 -2.23 -16.20
CA CYS A 69 2.07 -3.36 -16.80
C CYS A 69 2.51 -4.47 -15.84
N GLY A 70 1.66 -5.47 -15.64
CA GLY A 70 1.99 -6.60 -14.76
C GLY A 70 1.81 -6.30 -13.26
N GLY A 71 0.91 -5.36 -12.95
CA GLY A 71 0.76 -4.68 -11.66
C GLY A 71 0.23 -5.48 -10.47
N ASN A 72 0.59 -6.76 -10.34
CA ASN A 72 0.60 -7.43 -9.06
C ASN A 72 2.02 -7.38 -8.51
N SER A 73 2.22 -6.66 -7.42
CA SER A 73 3.40 -6.87 -6.58
C SER A 73 3.17 -8.07 -5.68
N TYR A 74 4.26 -8.48 -5.03
CA TYR A 74 4.22 -9.52 -4.04
C TYR A 74 4.58 -8.92 -2.69
N ILE A 75 3.80 -9.28 -1.67
CA ILE A 75 4.12 -8.98 -0.29
C ILE A 75 4.49 -10.27 0.44
N ILE A 76 5.61 -10.22 1.15
CA ILE A 76 6.08 -11.30 2.01
C ILE A 76 5.39 -11.15 3.36
N TYR A 77 4.90 -12.25 3.93
CA TYR A 77 4.31 -12.26 5.26
C TYR A 77 4.83 -13.43 6.09
N SER A 78 4.94 -13.24 7.39
CA SER A 78 5.29 -14.30 8.32
C SER A 78 4.07 -15.18 8.59
N LYS A 79 4.24 -16.49 8.49
CA LYS A 79 3.23 -17.49 8.88
C LYS A 79 3.02 -17.56 10.40
N LYS A 80 3.88 -16.88 11.17
CA LYS A 80 3.75 -16.76 12.64
C LYS A 80 2.79 -15.65 13.06
N THR A 81 2.34 -14.78 12.14
CA THR A 81 1.25 -13.84 12.40
C THR A 81 -0.10 -14.49 12.14
N ASP A 82 -1.20 -13.78 12.44
CA ASP A 82 -2.54 -14.22 12.05
C ASP A 82 -2.69 -14.17 10.52
N THR A 83 -2.29 -15.26 9.88
CA THR A 83 -2.28 -15.42 8.42
C THR A 83 -3.68 -15.21 7.84
N LYS A 84 -4.74 -15.62 8.54
CA LYS A 84 -6.10 -15.46 8.04
C LYS A 84 -6.48 -13.98 8.01
N VAL A 85 -6.25 -13.25 9.10
CA VAL A 85 -6.54 -11.81 9.16
C VAL A 85 -5.72 -11.04 8.13
N PHE A 86 -4.44 -11.38 7.97
CA PHE A 86 -3.58 -10.79 6.94
C PHE A 86 -4.16 -11.00 5.52
N LEU A 87 -4.51 -12.24 5.15
CA LEU A 87 -5.04 -12.55 3.82
C LEU A 87 -6.41 -11.89 3.56
N ASP A 88 -7.26 -11.81 4.58
CA ASP A 88 -8.55 -11.11 4.48
C ASP A 88 -8.34 -9.60 4.21
N LYS A 89 -7.33 -8.98 4.82
CA LYS A 89 -6.96 -7.58 4.59
C LYS A 89 -6.40 -7.36 3.19
N VAL A 90 -5.52 -8.24 2.72
CA VAL A 90 -5.01 -8.21 1.32
C VAL A 90 -6.16 -8.29 0.33
N LYS A 91 -7.14 -9.17 0.55
CA LYS A 91 -8.33 -9.29 -0.30
C LYS A 91 -9.18 -8.03 -0.30
N ALA A 92 -9.45 -7.45 0.87
CA ALA A 92 -10.23 -6.22 1.00
C ALA A 92 -9.54 -5.03 0.30
N TYR A 93 -8.21 -4.95 0.42
CA TYR A 93 -7.41 -3.96 -0.30
C TYR A 93 -7.47 -4.15 -1.80
N ALA A 94 -7.30 -5.37 -2.31
CA ALA A 94 -7.37 -5.65 -3.74
C ALA A 94 -8.71 -5.24 -4.36
N GLN A 95 -9.81 -5.50 -3.65
CA GLN A 95 -11.15 -5.06 -4.07
C GLN A 95 -11.25 -3.53 -4.08
N SER A 96 -10.83 -2.86 -2.99
CA SER A 96 -10.87 -1.40 -2.90
C SER A 96 -9.99 -0.72 -3.96
N TYR A 97 -8.85 -1.32 -4.29
CA TYR A 97 -7.93 -0.84 -5.31
C TYR A 97 -8.56 -0.92 -6.71
N ALA A 98 -9.22 -2.04 -7.03
CA ALA A 98 -9.94 -2.21 -8.28
C ALA A 98 -11.10 -1.21 -8.41
N ASP A 99 -11.87 -1.02 -7.34
CA ASP A 99 -12.99 -0.07 -7.31
C ASP A 99 -12.51 1.38 -7.49
N PHE A 100 -11.42 1.75 -6.84
CA PHE A 100 -10.78 3.07 -7.02
C PHE A 100 -10.36 3.29 -8.47
N ASN A 101 -9.63 2.36 -9.08
CA ASN A 101 -9.17 2.51 -10.46
C ASN A 101 -10.34 2.62 -11.44
N LYS A 102 -11.39 1.82 -11.23
CA LYS A 102 -12.61 1.87 -12.02
C LYS A 102 -13.33 3.22 -11.88
N LYS A 103 -13.48 3.72 -10.65
CA LYS A 103 -14.16 5.00 -10.37
C LYS A 103 -13.46 6.18 -11.04
N TRP A 104 -12.13 6.20 -10.98
CA TRP A 104 -11.32 7.31 -11.47
C TRP A 104 -10.81 7.12 -12.90
N ASN A 105 -11.35 6.13 -13.64
CA ASN A 105 -10.97 5.81 -15.02
C ASN A 105 -9.44 5.69 -15.22
N ILE A 106 -8.76 5.08 -14.26
CA ILE A 106 -7.33 4.83 -14.32
C ILE A 106 -7.13 3.59 -15.21
N ILE A 107 -7.05 3.83 -16.53
CA ILE A 107 -6.94 2.79 -17.57
C ILE A 107 -5.49 2.26 -17.66
N MET A 108 -5.38 0.92 -17.74
CA MET A 108 -4.14 0.16 -17.98
C MET A 108 -4.02 -0.24 -19.45
N LEU A 109 -2.98 0.21 -20.16
CA LEU A 109 -2.59 -0.30 -21.49
C LEU A 109 -1.30 -1.12 -21.37
N CYS A 110 -1.38 -2.41 -21.02
CA CYS A 110 -0.17 -3.23 -20.99
C CYS A 110 -0.40 -4.73 -21.25
N ASP A 111 0.42 -5.25 -22.17
CA ASP A 111 0.64 -6.65 -22.54
C ASP A 111 1.66 -7.27 -21.53
N ASN A 112 1.14 -8.09 -20.61
CA ASN A 112 1.73 -9.21 -19.88
C ASN A 112 3.27 -9.37 -19.83
N MET A 113 3.84 -9.10 -18.65
CA MET A 113 4.88 -9.93 -18.02
C MET A 113 4.93 -9.66 -16.50
N VAL A 114 4.44 -10.60 -15.70
CA VAL A 114 4.68 -10.62 -14.24
C VAL A 114 5.59 -11.81 -13.96
N VAL A 115 6.80 -11.55 -13.47
CA VAL A 115 7.67 -12.63 -13.00
C VAL A 115 7.19 -13.02 -11.60
N GLN A 116 6.66 -14.23 -11.46
CA GLN A 116 6.26 -14.74 -10.15
C GLN A 116 7.50 -15.14 -9.35
N PRO A 117 7.60 -14.77 -8.06
CA PRO A 117 8.65 -15.26 -7.20
C PRO A 117 8.52 -16.76 -6.98
N THR A 118 9.65 -17.45 -6.93
CA THR A 118 9.73 -18.89 -6.62
C THR A 118 9.65 -19.17 -5.12
N GLY A 119 9.86 -18.15 -4.27
CA GLY A 119 9.77 -18.30 -2.82
C GLY A 119 10.32 -17.10 -2.05
N VAL A 120 10.75 -17.38 -0.82
CA VAL A 120 11.39 -16.42 0.09
C VAL A 120 12.79 -16.94 0.43
N LYS A 121 13.74 -16.03 0.65
CA LYS A 121 15.05 -16.29 1.26
C LYS A 121 15.28 -15.33 2.42
N CYS A 122 15.99 -15.78 3.45
CA CYS A 122 16.44 -14.92 4.54
C CYS A 122 17.84 -14.37 4.22
N VAL A 123 17.97 -13.05 4.09
CA VAL A 123 19.24 -12.36 3.83
C VAL A 123 19.42 -11.31 4.92
N ASP A 124 20.51 -11.39 5.66
CA ASP A 124 20.81 -10.49 6.79
C ASP A 124 19.65 -10.39 7.80
N GLY A 125 19.01 -11.52 8.09
CA GLY A 125 17.88 -11.59 9.02
C GLY A 125 16.56 -11.00 8.47
N LYS A 126 16.50 -10.61 7.19
CA LYS A 126 15.31 -10.06 6.53
C LYS A 126 14.79 -11.00 5.43
N PRO A 127 13.47 -11.18 5.31
CA PRO A 127 12.91 -11.96 4.22
C PRO A 127 13.01 -11.18 2.90
N GLN A 128 13.37 -11.87 1.82
CA GLN A 128 13.42 -11.32 0.46
C GLN A 128 12.80 -12.30 -0.53
N LEU A 129 12.18 -11.79 -1.60
CA LEU A 129 11.63 -12.63 -2.67
C LEU A 129 12.78 -13.36 -3.40
N SER A 130 12.58 -14.64 -3.71
CA SER A 130 13.43 -15.42 -4.61
C SER A 130 12.76 -15.55 -5.98
N TYR A 131 13.55 -15.58 -7.05
CA TYR A 131 13.09 -15.64 -8.44
C TYR A 131 13.92 -16.65 -9.25
N ASP A 132 14.29 -17.76 -8.61
CA ASP A 132 15.22 -18.72 -9.18
C ASP A 132 14.75 -19.16 -10.58
N ILE A 133 15.64 -19.07 -11.57
CA ILE A 133 15.35 -19.49 -12.93
C ILE A 133 15.29 -21.01 -12.90
N VAL A 134 14.08 -21.57 -13.01
CA VAL A 134 13.92 -23.01 -13.25
C VAL A 134 14.34 -23.28 -14.69
N LEU A 135 15.62 -23.60 -14.89
CA LEU A 135 16.10 -24.18 -16.15
C LEU A 135 15.55 -25.61 -16.24
N HIS A 136 14.46 -25.77 -16.98
CA HIS A 136 13.98 -27.08 -17.44
C HIS A 136 14.76 -27.52 -18.68
#